data_AF-A0AA38PFT6-F1
#
_entry.id   AF-A0AA38PFT6-F1
#
_cell.length_a   1.000
_cell.length_b   1.000
_cell.length_c   1.000
_cell.angle_alpha   90.00
_cell.angle_beta   90.00
_cell.angle_gamma   90.00
#
_symmetry.space_group_name_H-M   'P 1'
#
loop_
_entity.id
_entity.type
_entity.pdbx_description
1 polymer ?
#
loop_
_entity_poly.entity_id
_entity_poly.type
_entity_poly.pdbx_seq_one_letter_code
_entity_poly.pdbx_strand_id
1 'polypeptide(L)'
;MRPILAHFLTNRYPEIKAEHPGKGRRYWQLCALHEFWASNPTGPGDNEPSTSPTESAMNSITEDDDPCDVILSDVAGGIVLRTDYTNDEAWKAFVAELEGTESNIAPESGQENVAAESSSATDVDMEDAAGEGPGDDSDEDEELKLFKIVNPTHSEERAVFQDISNLRALRLLNDVDIRPAPPVPAQSKRISPPNPLVDFAGWQEVYTGVTLWIYDTQSNIDQSARLVSPEGDVYGTATGDSWRAKVSHIPHLQLDMTFENMKINFGGMDRWDYSERKRNLAEAILKP
;
A
#
# COMPACT_ATOMS: atom_id res chain seq x y z
N MET A 1 -11.36 -5.41 -6.34
CA MET A 1 -11.25 -6.58 -7.22
C MET A 1 -12.16 -6.48 -8.42
N ARG A 2 -11.60 -6.56 -9.64
CA ARG A 2 -12.39 -6.56 -10.88
C ARG A 2 -13.21 -7.84 -11.05
N PRO A 3 -14.44 -7.77 -11.61
CA PRO A 3 -15.30 -8.94 -11.77
C PRO A 3 -14.65 -10.10 -12.51
N ILE A 4 -13.93 -9.82 -13.60
CA ILE A 4 -13.27 -10.87 -14.41
C ILE A 4 -12.22 -11.64 -13.60
N LEU A 5 -11.39 -10.94 -12.81
CA LEU A 5 -10.41 -11.58 -11.94
C LEU A 5 -11.08 -12.28 -10.76
N ALA A 6 -12.11 -11.66 -10.17
CA ALA A 6 -12.87 -12.23 -9.07
C ALA A 6 -13.52 -13.59 -9.43
N HIS A 7 -14.10 -13.70 -10.63
CA HIS A 7 -14.61 -14.97 -11.16
C HIS A 7 -13.49 -15.99 -11.35
N PHE A 8 -12.36 -15.56 -11.91
CA PHE A 8 -11.20 -16.44 -12.10
C PHE A 8 -10.70 -16.98 -10.76
N LEU A 9 -10.54 -16.11 -9.76
CA LEU A 9 -10.14 -16.48 -8.40
C LEU A 9 -11.14 -17.43 -7.75
N THR A 10 -12.44 -17.16 -7.83
CA THR A 10 -13.47 -18.04 -7.25
C THR A 10 -13.35 -19.49 -7.74
N ASN A 11 -12.93 -19.69 -8.99
CA ASN A 11 -12.77 -21.02 -9.57
C ASN A 11 -11.42 -21.68 -9.26
N ARG A 12 -10.33 -20.90 -9.14
CA ARG A 12 -8.95 -21.43 -9.03
C ARG A 12 -8.39 -21.41 -7.61
N TYR A 13 -8.83 -20.47 -6.78
CA TYR A 13 -8.31 -20.22 -5.45
C TYR A 13 -8.38 -21.46 -4.53
N PRO A 14 -9.49 -22.25 -4.47
CA PRO A 14 -9.54 -23.43 -3.62
C PRO A 14 -8.50 -24.50 -3.98
N GLU A 15 -8.27 -24.71 -5.28
CA GLU A 15 -7.26 -25.68 -5.76
C GLU A 15 -5.85 -25.20 -5.42
N ILE A 16 -5.54 -23.93 -5.69
CA ILE A 16 -4.23 -23.32 -5.38
C ILE A 16 -3.94 -23.34 -3.88
N LYS A 17 -4.94 -23.03 -3.04
CA LYS A 17 -4.82 -23.09 -1.58
C LYS A 17 -4.50 -24.51 -1.10
N ALA A 18 -5.12 -25.53 -1.71
CA ALA A 18 -4.87 -26.93 -1.38
C ALA A 18 -3.46 -27.39 -1.82
N GLU A 19 -2.95 -26.89 -2.95
CA GLU A 19 -1.61 -27.20 -3.44
C GLU A 19 -0.50 -26.51 -2.63
N HIS A 20 -0.79 -25.36 -2.04
CA HIS A 20 0.18 -24.51 -1.33
C HIS A 20 -0.24 -24.20 0.12
N PRO A 21 -0.43 -25.20 0.99
CA PRO A 21 -0.91 -24.97 2.34
C PRO A 21 0.05 -24.08 3.14
N GLY A 22 -0.51 -23.14 3.91
CA GLY A 22 0.24 -22.26 4.82
C GLY A 22 1.02 -21.11 4.16
N LYS A 23 0.86 -20.87 2.85
CA LYS A 23 1.51 -19.75 2.16
C LYS A 23 0.80 -18.40 2.33
N GLY A 24 -0.50 -18.42 2.64
CA GLY A 24 -1.30 -17.22 2.89
C GLY A 24 -2.05 -16.70 1.66
N ARG A 25 -3.04 -15.86 1.94
CA ARG A 25 -3.96 -15.28 0.96
C ARG A 25 -3.27 -14.64 -0.24
N ARG A 26 -2.33 -13.72 -0.03
CA ARG A 26 -1.69 -12.93 -1.10
C ARG A 26 -0.92 -13.82 -2.06
N TYR A 27 -0.21 -14.83 -1.53
CA TYR A 27 0.49 -15.81 -2.35
C TYR A 27 -0.48 -16.58 -3.27
N TRP A 28 -1.59 -17.08 -2.73
CA TRP A 28 -2.58 -17.83 -3.52
C TRP A 28 -3.24 -16.95 -4.58
N GLN A 29 -3.57 -15.69 -4.25
CA GLN A 29 -4.10 -14.74 -5.23
C GLN A 29 -3.09 -14.47 -6.36
N LEU A 30 -1.79 -14.35 -6.05
CA LEU A 30 -0.74 -14.16 -7.06
C LEU A 30 -0.55 -15.36 -7.97
N CYS A 31 -0.62 -16.59 -7.43
CA CYS A 31 -0.62 -17.80 -8.25
C CYS A 31 -1.80 -17.82 -9.23
N ALA A 32 -3.00 -17.49 -8.75
CA ALA A 32 -4.19 -17.42 -9.59
C ALA A 32 -4.07 -16.32 -10.64
N LEU A 33 -3.52 -15.16 -10.28
CA LEU A 33 -3.26 -14.07 -11.23
C LEU A 33 -2.27 -14.50 -12.32
N HIS A 34 -1.22 -15.25 -11.97
CA HIS A 34 -0.29 -15.77 -12.96
C HIS A 34 -0.96 -16.76 -13.92
N GLU A 35 -1.86 -17.62 -13.43
CA GLU A 35 -2.69 -18.48 -14.30
C GLU A 35 -3.64 -17.65 -15.18
N PHE A 36 -4.22 -16.58 -14.64
CA PHE A 36 -5.06 -15.65 -15.38
C PHE A 36 -4.29 -15.04 -16.56
N TRP A 37 -3.07 -14.53 -16.33
CA TRP A 37 -2.22 -14.02 -17.41
C TRP A 37 -1.88 -15.09 -18.46
N ALA A 38 -1.56 -16.31 -18.02
CA ALA A 38 -1.26 -17.42 -18.92
C ALA A 38 -2.47 -17.84 -19.78
N SER A 39 -3.71 -17.57 -19.33
CA SER A 39 -4.93 -17.84 -20.09
C SER A 39 -5.16 -16.89 -21.26
N ASN A 40 -4.35 -15.82 -21.39
CA ASN A 40 -4.50 -14.74 -22.37
C ASN A 40 -5.89 -14.08 -22.28
N PRO A 41 -6.15 -13.29 -21.23
CA PRO A 41 -7.48 -12.73 -20.99
C PRO A 41 -7.93 -11.82 -22.13
N THR A 42 -9.24 -11.79 -22.38
CA THR A 42 -9.85 -10.83 -23.32
C THR A 42 -9.71 -9.42 -22.78
N GLY A 43 -9.63 -8.42 -23.67
CA GLY A 43 -9.43 -7.03 -23.26
C GLY A 43 -10.64 -6.44 -22.51
N PRO A 44 -10.45 -5.28 -21.85
CA PRO A 44 -11.53 -4.58 -21.17
C PRO A 44 -12.70 -4.27 -22.12
N GLY A 45 -13.93 -4.61 -21.73
CA GLY A 45 -15.15 -4.37 -22.50
C GLY A 45 -15.60 -5.53 -23.41
N ASP A 46 -14.72 -6.49 -23.72
CA ASP A 46 -15.10 -7.68 -24.48
C ASP A 46 -15.54 -8.80 -23.51
N ASN A 47 -16.85 -8.98 -23.37
CA ASN A 47 -17.48 -10.02 -22.52
C ASN A 47 -17.11 -9.96 -21.02
N GLU A 48 -16.81 -8.77 -20.49
CA GLU A 48 -16.59 -8.65 -19.04
C GLU A 48 -17.86 -9.08 -18.29
N PRO A 49 -17.78 -10.02 -17.34
CA PRO A 49 -18.93 -10.46 -16.59
C PRO A 49 -19.54 -9.25 -15.87
N SER A 50 -20.79 -8.92 -16.21
CA SER A 50 -21.48 -7.75 -15.66
C SER A 50 -21.83 -7.91 -14.18
N THR A 51 -21.81 -9.13 -13.66
CA THR A 51 -22.09 -9.47 -12.27
C THR A 51 -20.82 -9.97 -11.58
N SER A 52 -20.43 -9.32 -10.49
CA SER A 52 -19.41 -9.86 -9.59
C SER A 52 -19.86 -11.20 -8.97
N PRO A 53 -18.92 -12.06 -8.54
CA PRO A 53 -19.25 -13.21 -7.71
C PRO A 53 -20.04 -12.80 -6.45
N THR A 54 -20.73 -13.76 -5.84
CA THR A 54 -21.44 -13.54 -4.58
C THR A 54 -20.49 -13.05 -3.50
N GLU A 55 -20.95 -12.15 -2.63
CA GLU A 55 -20.18 -11.60 -1.51
C GLU A 55 -19.56 -12.71 -0.66
N SER A 56 -20.32 -13.75 -0.32
CA SER A 56 -19.80 -14.91 0.43
C SER A 56 -18.61 -15.61 -0.24
N ALA A 57 -18.57 -15.66 -1.59
CA ALA A 57 -17.43 -16.25 -2.30
C ALA A 57 -16.23 -15.29 -2.27
N MET A 58 -16.46 -14.00 -2.40
CA MET A 58 -15.41 -12.98 -2.30
C MET A 58 -14.78 -12.95 -0.91
N ASN A 59 -15.60 -12.97 0.14
CA ASN A 59 -15.14 -12.97 1.53
C ASN A 59 -14.24 -14.16 1.81
N SER A 60 -14.56 -15.35 1.27
CA SER A 60 -13.70 -16.53 1.42
C SER A 60 -12.30 -16.39 0.80
N ILE A 61 -12.11 -15.43 -0.10
CA ILE A 61 -10.84 -15.14 -0.79
C ILE A 61 -10.12 -13.96 -0.15
N THR A 62 -10.86 -12.95 0.34
CA THR A 62 -10.32 -11.70 0.87
C THR A 62 -10.07 -11.73 2.38
N GLU A 63 -10.83 -12.53 3.13
CA GLU A 63 -10.75 -12.64 4.60
C GLU A 63 -9.90 -13.84 5.06
N ASP A 64 -9.33 -14.60 4.12
CA ASP A 64 -8.45 -15.73 4.44
C ASP A 64 -7.15 -15.24 5.07
N ASP A 65 -6.59 -16.01 6.00
CA ASP A 65 -5.41 -15.59 6.78
C ASP A 65 -4.18 -15.37 5.88
N ASP A 66 -3.43 -14.30 6.15
CA ASP A 66 -2.12 -14.05 5.54
C ASP A 66 -1.04 -13.82 6.60
N PRO A 67 0.14 -14.46 6.50
CA PRO A 67 1.24 -14.27 7.44
C PRO A 67 1.68 -12.81 7.59
N CYS A 68 1.51 -11.98 6.56
CA CYS A 68 1.91 -10.58 6.59
C CYS A 68 0.83 -9.65 7.16
N ASP A 69 -0.38 -10.13 7.47
CA ASP A 69 -1.43 -9.27 8.04
C ASP A 69 -1.03 -8.70 9.42
N VAL A 70 -0.22 -9.42 10.19
CA VAL A 70 0.36 -8.91 11.46
C VAL A 70 1.27 -7.70 11.23
N ILE A 71 1.93 -7.63 10.07
CA ILE A 71 2.77 -6.48 9.71
C ILE A 71 1.90 -5.27 9.39
N LEU A 72 0.66 -5.49 8.94
CA LEU A 72 -0.26 -4.43 8.52
C LEU A 72 -1.27 -4.04 9.60
N SER A 73 -1.26 -4.70 10.76
CA SER A 73 -2.05 -4.23 11.90
C SER A 73 -1.65 -2.80 12.28
N ASP A 74 -2.61 -1.99 12.71
CA ASP A 74 -2.36 -0.73 13.42
C ASP A 74 -1.72 0.39 12.56
N VAL A 75 -1.90 0.35 11.24
CA VAL A 75 -1.44 1.41 10.31
C VAL A 75 -2.61 1.96 9.48
N ALA A 76 -2.86 3.26 9.59
CA ALA A 76 -3.84 3.95 8.73
C ALA A 76 -3.23 4.43 7.42
N GLY A 77 -1.96 4.84 7.44
CA GLY A 77 -1.30 5.49 6.31
C GLY A 77 -0.37 4.56 5.53
N GLY A 78 0.91 4.60 5.88
CA GLY A 78 1.98 3.97 5.12
C GLY A 78 2.96 3.15 5.96
N ILE A 79 3.71 2.30 5.28
CA ILE A 79 4.76 1.49 5.89
C ILE A 79 6.11 1.94 5.35
N VAL A 80 7.06 2.15 6.26
CA VAL A 80 8.48 2.29 5.91
C VAL A 80 9.17 0.94 6.11
N LEU A 81 9.58 0.34 5.01
CA LEU A 81 10.22 -0.96 4.97
C LEU A 81 11.73 -0.83 4.79
N ARG A 82 12.49 -1.35 5.75
CA ARG A 82 13.95 -1.42 5.66
C ARG A 82 14.39 -2.63 4.83
N THR A 83 15.07 -2.38 3.71
CA THR A 83 15.61 -3.44 2.83
C THR A 83 17.13 -3.48 2.83
N ASP A 84 17.81 -2.42 3.29
CA ASP A 84 19.25 -2.38 3.47
C ASP A 84 19.64 -2.32 4.96
N TYR A 85 20.55 -3.22 5.36
CA TYR A 85 21.02 -3.38 6.74
C TYR A 85 22.52 -3.09 6.88
N THR A 86 23.13 -2.41 5.90
CA THR A 86 24.58 -2.20 5.87
C THR A 86 25.06 -1.06 6.77
N ASN A 87 24.17 -0.10 7.08
CA ASN A 87 24.49 1.05 7.90
C ASN A 87 23.39 1.33 8.95
N ASP A 88 23.60 0.84 10.17
CA ASP A 88 22.67 1.06 11.29
C ASP A 88 22.67 2.51 11.82
N GLU A 89 23.74 3.26 11.62
CA GLU A 89 23.81 4.66 12.04
C GLU A 89 22.95 5.54 11.14
N ALA A 90 23.07 5.38 9.83
CA ALA A 90 22.24 6.09 8.86
C ALA A 90 20.76 5.72 8.98
N TRP A 91 20.46 4.46 9.31
CA TRP A 91 19.09 4.02 9.61
C TRP A 91 18.52 4.71 10.86
N LYS A 92 19.29 4.79 11.95
CA LYS A 92 18.84 5.47 13.17
C LYS A 92 18.61 6.96 12.94
N ALA A 93 19.48 7.61 12.17
CA ALA A 93 19.31 9.01 11.79
C ALA A 93 18.02 9.22 11.00
N PHE A 94 17.75 8.34 10.04
CA PHE A 94 16.53 8.37 9.23
C PHE A 94 15.28 8.23 10.10
N VAL A 95 15.25 7.23 11.00
CA VAL A 95 14.11 7.00 11.89
C VAL A 95 13.90 8.19 12.82
N ALA A 96 14.96 8.74 13.41
CA ALA A 96 14.86 9.91 14.29
C ALA A 96 14.32 11.15 13.55
N GLU A 97 14.71 11.36 12.29
CA GLU A 97 14.19 12.46 11.48
C GLU A 97 12.72 12.23 11.08
N LEU A 98 12.34 10.98 10.77
CA LEU A 98 10.97 10.60 10.44
C LEU A 98 10.03 10.84 11.64
N GLU A 99 10.38 10.27 12.81
CA GLU A 99 9.60 10.44 14.05
C GLU A 99 9.56 11.90 14.50
N GLY A 100 10.67 12.62 14.37
CA GLY A 100 10.76 14.04 14.70
C GLY A 100 9.90 14.91 13.80
N THR A 101 9.77 14.57 12.51
CA THR A 101 8.89 15.30 11.59
C THR A 101 7.42 14.90 11.73
N GLU A 102 7.12 13.63 12.01
CA GLU A 102 5.77 13.15 12.32
C GLU A 102 5.21 13.83 13.59
N SER A 103 6.03 13.98 14.63
CA SER A 103 5.65 14.65 15.87
C SER A 103 5.29 16.14 15.67
N ASN A 104 5.82 16.79 14.64
CA ASN A 104 5.48 18.19 14.31
C ASN A 104 4.13 18.31 13.56
N ILE A 105 3.60 17.20 13.05
CA ILE A 105 2.35 17.15 12.29
C ILE A 105 1.18 16.78 13.20
N ALA A 106 1.43 15.96 14.23
CA ALA A 106 0.41 15.64 15.22
C ALA A 106 -0.17 16.95 15.76
N PRO A 107 -1.50 17.17 15.68
CA PRO A 107 -2.10 18.34 16.28
C PRO A 107 -1.75 18.29 17.77
N GLU A 108 -1.14 19.36 18.30
CA GLU A 108 -0.92 19.52 19.73
C GLU A 108 -2.26 19.30 20.43
N SER A 109 -2.43 18.10 20.97
CA SER A 109 -3.67 17.66 21.59
C SER A 109 -3.68 18.31 22.98
N GLY A 110 -4.11 19.57 23.00
CA GLY A 110 -4.46 20.33 24.19
C GLY A 110 -3.37 21.20 24.77
N GLN A 111 -3.32 22.48 24.37
CA GLN A 111 -3.21 23.63 25.28
C GLN A 111 -3.34 24.98 24.55
N GLU A 112 -4.57 25.40 24.24
CA GLU A 112 -4.91 26.84 24.31
C GLU A 112 -6.17 27.01 25.15
N ASN A 113 -5.97 26.90 26.46
CA ASN A 113 -6.76 27.61 27.43
C ASN A 113 -6.07 28.95 27.67
N VAL A 114 -6.39 29.96 26.86
CA VAL A 114 -6.03 31.35 27.16
C VAL A 114 -7.31 32.18 27.26
N ALA A 115 -7.76 32.27 28.51
CA ALA A 115 -8.36 33.42 29.16
C ALA A 115 -9.50 34.16 28.45
N ALA A 116 -10.69 33.97 29.04
CA ALA A 116 -11.82 34.87 28.97
C ALA A 116 -11.46 36.33 29.33
N GLU A 117 -11.94 37.28 28.52
CA GLU A 117 -12.40 38.59 28.99
C GLU A 117 -13.83 38.87 28.47
N SER A 118 -14.79 38.64 29.37
CA SER A 118 -15.94 39.50 29.68
C SER A 118 -16.86 40.00 28.55
N SER A 119 -18.08 39.45 28.46
CA SER A 119 -19.29 40.06 29.08
C SER A 119 -20.60 39.66 28.37
N SER A 120 -21.58 39.28 29.19
CA SER A 120 -23.04 39.47 29.03
C SER A 120 -23.87 38.21 29.27
N ALA A 121 -24.34 38.12 30.50
CA ALA A 121 -25.41 37.32 31.08
C ALA A 121 -26.52 36.79 30.15
N THR A 122 -26.98 35.56 30.36
CA THR A 122 -28.31 35.34 30.97
C THR A 122 -28.45 33.95 31.60
N ASP A 123 -29.00 34.01 32.80
CA ASP A 123 -29.42 33.02 33.79
C ASP A 123 -30.51 32.04 33.30
N VAL A 124 -30.35 30.74 33.55
CA VAL A 124 -31.45 29.81 33.89
C VAL A 124 -30.89 28.57 34.58
N ASP A 125 -31.25 28.47 35.85
CA ASP A 125 -31.01 27.39 36.81
C ASP A 125 -32.14 26.34 36.72
N MET A 126 -31.80 25.04 36.69
CA MET A 126 -32.70 23.96 37.12
C MET A 126 -31.92 22.72 37.57
N GLU A 127 -31.98 22.50 38.88
CA GLU A 127 -31.67 21.31 39.69
C GLU A 127 -32.18 19.99 39.05
N ASP A 128 -31.33 18.98 38.89
CA ASP A 128 -30.90 17.94 39.85
C ASP A 128 -31.69 16.63 39.68
N ALA A 129 -31.01 15.61 39.14
CA ALA A 129 -31.43 14.22 39.21
C ALA A 129 -30.20 13.31 39.19
N ALA A 130 -29.82 12.87 40.38
CA ALA A 130 -28.77 11.90 40.68
C ALA A 130 -28.93 10.55 39.96
N GLY A 131 -27.80 9.94 39.60
CA GLY A 131 -27.74 8.50 39.36
C GLY A 131 -26.60 8.04 38.44
N GLU A 132 -25.56 7.47 39.06
CA GLU A 132 -24.57 6.54 38.47
C GLU A 132 -23.46 7.13 37.59
N GLY A 133 -22.24 7.17 38.16
CA GLY A 133 -21.01 7.06 37.37
C GLY A 133 -20.39 5.68 37.55
N PRO A 134 -19.17 5.45 37.05
CA PRO A 134 -18.62 5.83 35.76
C PRO A 134 -18.43 4.55 34.93
N GLY A 135 -19.07 4.47 33.76
CA GLY A 135 -18.71 3.47 32.75
C GLY A 135 -17.49 3.97 31.98
N ASP A 136 -16.32 3.83 32.60
CA ASP A 136 -15.02 3.96 31.96
C ASP A 136 -14.83 2.75 31.04
N ASP A 137 -15.61 2.70 29.96
CA ASP A 137 -15.20 2.00 28.74
C ASP A 137 -14.16 2.91 28.09
N SER A 138 -12.97 2.91 28.66
CA SER A 138 -11.75 3.24 27.93
C SER A 138 -11.57 2.13 26.91
N ASP A 139 -12.38 2.17 25.85
CA ASP A 139 -11.96 1.68 24.55
C ASP A 139 -10.66 2.44 24.30
N GLU A 140 -9.53 1.76 24.54
CA GLU A 140 -8.25 2.15 23.97
C GLU A 140 -8.47 2.10 22.46
N ASP A 141 -9.04 3.18 21.90
CA ASP A 141 -9.03 3.46 20.48
C ASP A 141 -7.57 3.35 20.09
N GLU A 142 -7.17 2.19 19.54
CA GLU A 142 -5.82 1.94 19.09
C GLU A 142 -5.50 3.05 18.09
N GLU A 143 -4.76 4.06 18.55
CA GLU A 143 -4.45 5.24 17.77
C GLU A 143 -3.73 4.78 16.50
N LEU A 144 -4.47 4.80 15.38
CA LEU A 144 -3.94 4.35 14.11
C LEU A 144 -2.76 5.23 13.73
N LYS A 145 -1.59 4.61 13.59
CA LYS A 145 -0.36 5.34 13.28
C LYS A 145 -0.37 5.77 11.82
N LEU A 146 0.14 6.97 11.55
CA LEU A 146 0.37 7.44 10.19
C LEU A 146 1.43 6.58 9.50
N PHE A 147 2.47 6.18 10.25
CA PHE A 147 3.48 5.23 9.79
C PHE A 147 3.66 4.03 10.70
N LYS A 148 3.92 2.88 10.06
CA LYS A 148 4.53 1.72 10.71
C LYS A 148 5.91 1.48 10.13
N ILE A 149 6.92 1.39 11.00
CA ILE A 149 8.30 1.11 10.61
C ILE A 149 8.55 -0.38 10.71
N VAL A 150 8.89 -1.02 9.59
CA VAL A 150 9.21 -2.44 9.52
C VAL A 150 10.73 -2.61 9.44
N ASN A 151 11.31 -2.99 10.57
CA ASN A 151 12.73 -3.28 10.72
C ASN A 151 12.93 -4.63 11.45
N PRO A 152 12.89 -5.75 10.72
CA PRO A 152 13.11 -7.07 11.30
C PRO A 152 14.47 -7.14 12.02
N THR A 153 14.46 -7.71 13.22
CA THR A 153 15.67 -7.86 14.04
C THR A 153 16.31 -9.24 13.87
N HIS A 154 15.49 -10.25 13.59
CA HIS A 154 15.94 -11.62 13.35
C HIS A 154 16.46 -11.83 11.93
N SER A 155 17.55 -12.58 11.78
CA SER A 155 18.21 -12.78 10.48
C SER A 155 17.32 -13.46 9.44
N GLU A 156 16.45 -14.37 9.87
CA GLU A 156 15.53 -15.09 8.98
C GLU A 156 14.47 -14.16 8.40
N GLU A 157 13.89 -13.28 9.23
CA GLU A 157 12.93 -12.27 8.79
C GLU A 157 13.60 -11.20 7.93
N ARG A 158 14.81 -10.77 8.29
CA ARG A 158 15.60 -9.84 7.46
C ARG A 158 15.81 -10.39 6.06
N ALA A 159 16.07 -11.68 5.92
CA ALA A 159 16.29 -12.31 4.62
C ALA A 159 15.05 -12.23 3.72
N VAL A 160 13.84 -12.09 4.28
CA VAL A 160 12.61 -11.90 3.51
C VAL A 160 12.57 -10.54 2.83
N PHE A 161 13.07 -9.49 3.51
CA PHE A 161 12.98 -8.10 3.06
C PHE A 161 14.30 -7.53 2.51
N GLN A 162 15.41 -8.23 2.71
CA GLN A 162 16.72 -7.78 2.26
C GLN A 162 16.76 -7.70 0.74
N ASP A 163 17.11 -6.52 0.23
CA ASP A 163 17.20 -6.23 -1.21
C ASP A 163 15.98 -6.75 -2.00
N ILE A 164 14.76 -6.59 -1.48
CA ILE A 164 13.57 -6.92 -2.28
C ILE A 164 13.28 -5.83 -3.32
N SER A 165 12.69 -6.24 -4.44
CA SER A 165 12.18 -5.29 -5.44
C SER A 165 10.90 -4.61 -4.94
N ASN A 166 10.56 -3.48 -5.56
CA ASN A 166 9.29 -2.80 -5.30
C ASN A 166 8.08 -3.72 -5.57
N LEU A 167 8.13 -4.48 -6.67
CA LEU A 167 7.06 -5.41 -7.02
C LEU A 167 6.92 -6.51 -5.96
N ARG A 168 8.02 -7.06 -5.47
CA ARG A 168 7.99 -8.08 -4.42
C ARG A 168 7.42 -7.54 -3.11
N ALA A 169 7.75 -6.30 -2.77
CA ALA A 169 7.18 -5.62 -1.59
C ALA A 169 5.66 -5.48 -1.73
N LEU A 170 5.18 -5.01 -2.89
CA LEU A 170 3.74 -4.92 -3.18
C LEU A 170 3.05 -6.28 -3.09
N ARG A 171 3.64 -7.32 -3.67
CA ARG A 171 3.14 -8.70 -3.65
C ARG A 171 3.03 -9.28 -2.24
N LEU A 172 3.90 -8.85 -1.34
CA LEU A 172 3.96 -9.36 0.02
C LEU A 172 2.99 -8.65 0.96
N LEU A 173 2.76 -7.35 0.75
CA LEU A 173 2.05 -6.49 1.70
C LEU A 173 0.68 -6.00 1.20
N ASN A 174 0.41 -6.05 -0.10
CA ASN A 174 -0.82 -5.53 -0.68
C ASN A 174 -1.58 -6.65 -1.43
N ASP A 175 -2.90 -6.55 -1.44
CA ASP A 175 -3.74 -7.47 -2.20
C ASP A 175 -3.70 -7.09 -3.68
N VAL A 176 -3.66 -8.11 -4.53
CA VAL A 176 -3.49 -7.92 -5.97
C VAL A 176 -4.85 -7.80 -6.67
N ASP A 177 -4.91 -6.93 -7.66
CA ASP A 177 -6.06 -6.76 -8.55
C ASP A 177 -5.56 -6.49 -9.98
N ILE A 178 -6.50 -6.35 -10.90
CA ILE A 178 -6.24 -5.83 -12.23
C ILE A 178 -7.10 -4.61 -12.50
N ARG A 179 -6.72 -3.82 -13.50
CA ARG A 179 -7.55 -2.75 -14.04
C ARG A 179 -7.29 -2.59 -15.54
N PRO A 180 -8.19 -1.91 -16.28
CA PRO A 180 -7.89 -1.52 -17.64
C PRO A 180 -6.61 -0.67 -17.68
N ALA A 181 -5.70 -1.00 -18.60
CA ALA A 181 -4.50 -0.22 -18.83
C ALA A 181 -4.89 1.21 -19.28
N PRO A 182 -4.14 2.25 -18.86
CA PRO A 182 -4.41 3.61 -19.30
C PRO A 182 -4.46 3.73 -20.83
N PRO A 183 -5.26 4.65 -21.39
CA PRO A 183 -5.43 4.78 -22.83
C PRO A 183 -4.12 5.17 -23.50
N VAL A 184 -3.79 4.48 -24.60
CA VAL A 184 -2.61 4.76 -25.42
C VAL A 184 -2.74 6.17 -26.03
N PRO A 185 -1.78 7.09 -25.79
CA PRO A 185 -1.80 8.42 -26.37
C PRO A 185 -1.87 8.35 -27.89
N ALA A 186 -2.60 9.29 -28.51
CA ALA A 186 -2.70 9.36 -29.96
C ALA A 186 -1.30 9.36 -30.60
N GLN A 187 -1.14 8.59 -31.69
CA GLN A 187 0.11 8.45 -32.44
C GLN A 187 1.24 7.70 -31.74
N SER A 188 1.05 7.23 -30.50
CA SER A 188 2.03 6.36 -29.82
C SER A 188 1.79 4.88 -30.14
N LYS A 189 2.86 4.08 -30.07
CA LYS A 189 2.79 2.62 -30.24
C LYS A 189 2.58 1.95 -28.90
N ARG A 190 1.87 0.82 -28.90
CA ARG A 190 1.81 -0.03 -27.72
C ARG A 190 3.20 -0.54 -27.34
N ILE A 191 3.44 -0.70 -26.04
CA ILE A 191 4.71 -1.17 -25.50
C ILE A 191 4.86 -2.65 -25.89
N SER A 192 6.04 -3.00 -26.37
CA SER A 192 6.36 -4.35 -26.83
C SER A 192 7.74 -4.75 -26.30
N PRO A 193 7.89 -5.92 -25.67
CA PRO A 193 6.85 -6.92 -25.43
C PRO A 193 5.79 -6.46 -24.40
N PRO A 194 4.55 -6.99 -24.47
CA PRO A 194 3.52 -6.70 -23.48
C PRO A 194 3.97 -7.19 -22.10
N ASN A 195 3.57 -6.47 -21.04
CA ASN A 195 3.94 -6.79 -19.67
C ASN A 195 2.76 -6.51 -18.73
N PRO A 196 2.42 -7.42 -17.80
CA PRO A 196 1.31 -7.25 -16.87
C PRO A 196 1.35 -5.95 -16.07
N LEU A 197 2.55 -5.43 -15.74
CA LEU A 197 2.67 -4.21 -14.95
C LEU A 197 2.36 -2.94 -15.73
N VAL A 198 2.26 -3.00 -17.06
CA VAL A 198 2.09 -1.83 -17.93
C VAL A 198 0.84 -1.97 -18.79
N ASP A 199 0.83 -3.00 -19.64
CA ASP A 199 -0.24 -3.31 -20.58
C ASP A 199 -0.04 -4.75 -21.07
N PHE A 200 -0.91 -5.64 -20.62
CA PHE A 200 -1.03 -7.00 -21.12
C PHE A 200 -2.48 -7.26 -21.51
N ALA A 201 -2.72 -7.43 -22.82
CA ALA A 201 -4.06 -7.57 -23.38
C ALA A 201 -5.03 -6.42 -22.99
N GLY A 202 -4.51 -5.20 -22.76
CA GLY A 202 -5.32 -4.08 -22.30
C GLY A 202 -5.58 -4.04 -20.80
N TRP A 203 -5.00 -4.94 -20.01
CA TRP A 203 -5.06 -4.95 -18.56
C TRP A 203 -3.71 -4.59 -17.93
N GLN A 204 -3.77 -4.13 -16.69
CA GLN A 204 -2.63 -3.83 -15.84
C GLN A 204 -2.84 -4.49 -14.47
N GLU A 205 -1.84 -5.21 -13.98
CA GLU A 205 -1.71 -5.69 -12.59
C GLU A 205 -1.53 -4.49 -11.65
N VAL A 206 -2.34 -4.41 -10.60
CA VAL A 206 -2.31 -3.31 -9.62
C VAL A 206 -2.49 -3.85 -8.21
N TYR A 207 -2.21 -3.02 -7.22
CA TYR A 207 -2.24 -3.41 -5.82
C TYR A 207 -3.13 -2.48 -5.00
N THR A 208 -3.82 -3.02 -4.01
CA THR A 208 -4.63 -2.26 -3.04
C THR A 208 -4.17 -2.61 -1.63
N GLY A 209 -4.05 -1.61 -0.77
CA GLY A 209 -3.57 -1.78 0.60
C GLY A 209 -2.81 -0.55 1.07
N VAL A 210 -1.80 -0.77 1.91
CA VAL A 210 -0.99 0.29 2.50
C VAL A 210 -0.07 0.96 1.49
N THR A 211 0.29 2.21 1.77
CA THR A 211 1.34 2.92 1.01
C THR A 211 2.71 2.37 1.39
N LEU A 212 3.57 2.06 0.42
CA LEU A 212 4.91 1.50 0.69
C LEU A 212 6.03 2.51 0.44
N TRP A 213 6.84 2.73 1.47
CA TRP A 213 8.10 3.45 1.43
C TRP A 213 9.26 2.48 1.65
N ILE A 214 10.22 2.43 0.73
CA ILE A 214 11.36 1.52 0.81
C ILE A 214 12.63 2.30 1.18
N TYR A 215 13.25 1.90 2.29
CA TYR A 215 14.58 2.32 2.69
C TYR A 215 15.63 1.34 2.16
N ASP A 216 16.48 1.80 1.24
CA ASP A 216 17.44 0.98 0.52
C ASP A 216 18.90 1.49 0.67
N THR A 217 19.83 0.93 -0.09
CA THR A 217 21.24 1.33 -0.01
C THR A 217 21.47 2.82 -0.28
N GLN A 218 20.69 3.43 -1.17
CA GLN A 218 20.79 4.85 -1.48
C GLN A 218 20.24 5.72 -0.33
N SER A 219 19.23 5.24 0.40
CA SER A 219 18.71 5.90 1.61
C SER A 219 19.78 6.15 2.68
N ASN A 220 20.80 5.27 2.78
CA ASN A 220 21.93 5.47 3.69
C ASN A 220 22.76 6.73 3.36
N ILE A 221 22.70 7.21 2.13
CA ILE A 221 23.55 8.30 1.62
C ILE A 221 22.80 9.63 1.69
N ASP A 222 21.55 9.65 1.25
CA ASP A 222 20.80 10.89 1.03
C ASP A 222 19.61 11.10 1.97
N GLN A 223 19.39 10.18 2.92
CA GLN A 223 18.27 10.21 3.87
C GLN A 223 16.92 10.31 3.14
N SER A 224 16.77 9.58 2.04
CA SER A 224 15.52 9.46 1.28
C SER A 224 14.90 8.07 1.39
N ALA A 225 13.62 7.92 1.06
CA ALA A 225 13.00 6.63 0.81
C ALA A 225 12.26 6.65 -0.52
N ARG A 226 12.12 5.47 -1.13
CA ARG A 226 11.36 5.28 -2.38
C ARG A 226 9.90 5.05 -2.06
N LEU A 227 9.02 5.94 -2.52
CA LEU A 227 7.59 5.69 -2.61
C LEU A 227 7.31 4.76 -3.78
N VAL A 228 6.62 3.65 -3.52
CA VAL A 228 6.25 2.67 -4.55
C VAL A 228 4.84 2.93 -5.06
N SER A 229 4.67 2.99 -6.39
CA SER A 229 3.37 3.16 -7.02
C SER A 229 2.63 1.83 -7.13
N PRO A 230 1.40 1.71 -6.56
CA PRO A 230 0.60 0.49 -6.66
C PRO A 230 -0.10 0.33 -8.02
N GLU A 231 -0.18 1.41 -8.81
CA GLU A 231 -0.77 1.45 -10.15
C GLU A 231 -0.05 2.49 -11.03
N GLY A 232 -0.21 2.45 -12.36
CA GLY A 232 0.43 3.43 -13.26
C GLY A 232 -0.54 4.47 -13.84
N ASP A 233 -0.52 5.73 -13.42
CA ASP A 233 -1.54 6.73 -13.82
C ASP A 233 -1.65 7.02 -15.32
N VAL A 234 -0.53 7.01 -16.04
CA VAL A 234 -0.46 7.36 -17.46
C VAL A 234 0.12 6.20 -18.25
N TYR A 235 -0.31 6.07 -19.51
CA TYR A 235 0.14 4.97 -20.35
C TYR A 235 1.66 4.97 -20.46
N GLY A 236 2.25 3.80 -20.20
CA GLY A 236 3.70 3.62 -20.15
C GLY A 236 4.32 3.79 -18.77
N THR A 237 3.57 4.13 -17.72
CA THR A 237 4.00 3.88 -16.33
C THR A 237 3.72 2.44 -15.94
N ALA A 238 4.58 1.86 -15.11
CA ALA A 238 4.44 0.50 -14.62
C ALA A 238 4.01 0.50 -13.15
N THR A 239 3.22 -0.50 -12.78
CA THR A 239 3.04 -0.86 -11.37
C THR A 239 4.40 -1.21 -10.76
N GLY A 240 4.66 -0.71 -9.55
CA GLY A 240 5.95 -0.81 -8.89
C GLY A 240 6.99 0.23 -9.34
N ASP A 241 6.68 1.13 -10.28
CA ASP A 241 7.49 2.34 -10.51
C ASP A 241 7.59 3.13 -9.19
N SER A 242 8.72 3.78 -8.95
CA SER A 242 8.96 4.48 -7.68
C SER A 242 9.64 5.82 -7.85
N TRP A 243 9.40 6.71 -6.88
CA TRP A 243 10.02 8.04 -6.77
C TRP A 243 10.60 8.24 -5.36
N ARG A 244 11.66 9.05 -5.23
CA ARG A 244 12.35 9.27 -3.94
C ARG A 244 11.93 10.58 -3.30
N ALA A 245 11.59 10.51 -2.02
CA ALA A 245 11.38 11.68 -1.16
C ALA A 245 12.41 11.69 -0.04
N LYS A 246 12.91 12.88 0.33
CA LYS A 246 13.69 13.03 1.57
C LYS A 246 12.81 12.75 2.78
N VAL A 247 13.40 12.14 3.81
CA VAL A 247 12.69 11.75 5.03
C VAL A 247 11.96 12.92 5.68
N SER A 248 12.52 14.13 5.65
CA SER A 248 11.88 15.36 6.14
C SER A 248 10.53 15.70 5.50
N HIS A 249 10.23 15.14 4.32
CA HIS A 249 8.98 15.39 3.59
C HIS A 249 8.02 14.20 3.63
N ILE A 250 8.48 13.02 4.04
CA ILE A 250 7.69 11.79 4.00
C ILE A 250 6.41 11.93 4.84
N PRO A 251 6.46 12.45 6.09
CA PRO A 251 5.25 12.54 6.90
C PRO A 251 4.15 13.41 6.33
N HIS A 252 4.50 14.60 5.80
CA HIS A 252 3.53 15.45 5.12
C HIS A 252 2.95 14.77 3.87
N LEU A 253 3.81 14.18 3.03
CA LEU A 253 3.33 13.48 1.84
C LEU A 253 2.38 12.34 2.19
N GLN A 254 2.66 11.55 3.23
CA GLN A 254 1.78 10.47 3.65
C GLN A 254 0.46 11.01 4.20
N LEU A 255 0.48 12.08 4.99
CA LEU A 255 -0.74 12.72 5.48
C LEU A 255 -1.64 13.16 4.32
N ASP A 256 -1.07 13.90 3.36
CA ASP A 256 -1.79 14.41 2.19
C ASP A 256 -2.34 13.27 1.32
N MET A 257 -1.56 12.20 1.14
CA MET A 257 -2.00 11.01 0.39
C MET A 257 -3.13 10.25 1.10
N THR A 258 -3.07 10.16 2.44
CA THR A 258 -4.01 9.36 3.24
C THR A 258 -5.32 10.11 3.47
N PHE A 259 -5.26 11.41 3.78
CA PHE A 259 -6.42 12.19 4.24
C PHE A 259 -6.91 13.22 3.23
N GLU A 260 -6.04 13.74 2.35
CA GLU A 260 -6.41 14.75 1.35
C GLU A 260 -6.64 14.16 -0.05
N ASN A 261 -6.53 12.83 -0.20
CA ASN A 261 -6.59 12.12 -1.49
C ASN A 261 -5.59 12.66 -2.52
N MET A 262 -4.46 13.21 -2.07
CA MET A 262 -3.40 13.62 -2.98
C MET A 262 -2.83 12.38 -3.69
N LYS A 263 -2.72 12.44 -5.01
CA LYS A 263 -2.01 11.44 -5.81
C LYS A 263 -0.72 12.02 -6.36
N ILE A 264 0.38 11.31 -6.17
CA ILE A 264 1.67 11.67 -6.77
C ILE A 264 1.70 11.12 -8.19
N ASN A 265 1.69 12.01 -9.18
CA ASN A 265 1.87 11.63 -10.58
C ASN A 265 3.36 11.46 -10.89
N PHE A 266 3.75 10.24 -11.29
CA PHE A 266 5.13 9.88 -11.62
C PHE A 266 5.62 10.41 -12.99
N GLY A 267 4.83 11.25 -13.66
CA GLY A 267 5.27 12.12 -14.76
C GLY A 267 5.55 11.42 -16.08
N GLY A 268 5.23 10.13 -16.20
CA GLY A 268 5.14 9.39 -17.47
C GLY A 268 6.43 9.10 -18.23
N MET A 269 7.50 9.89 -18.12
CA MET A 269 8.63 9.76 -19.06
C MET A 269 10.06 9.94 -18.53
N ASP A 270 10.36 10.29 -17.26
CA ASP A 270 11.78 10.40 -16.83
C ASP A 270 12.06 10.52 -15.32
N ARG A 271 11.10 10.17 -14.43
CA ARG A 271 11.25 10.43 -12.98
C ARG A 271 11.17 9.19 -12.08
N TRP A 272 10.99 8.01 -12.66
CA TRP A 272 11.01 6.75 -11.93
C TRP A 272 12.40 6.13 -11.96
N ASP A 273 12.72 5.34 -10.93
CA ASP A 273 13.99 4.61 -10.85
C ASP A 273 14.08 3.55 -11.96
N TYR A 274 14.89 3.83 -12.99
CA TYR A 274 15.00 2.94 -14.16
C TYR A 274 15.52 1.55 -13.81
N SER A 275 16.43 1.48 -12.83
CA SER A 275 17.02 0.22 -12.42
C SER A 275 15.98 -0.68 -11.76
N GLU A 276 15.15 -0.11 -10.87
CA GLU A 276 14.05 -0.84 -10.24
C GLU A 276 12.95 -1.20 -11.22
N ARG A 277 12.58 -0.31 -12.14
CA ARG A 277 11.56 -0.67 -13.14
C ARG A 277 12.02 -1.87 -13.97
N LYS A 278 13.27 -1.88 -14.43
CA LYS A 278 13.80 -3.02 -15.19
C LYS A 278 13.74 -4.31 -14.38
N ARG A 279 14.05 -4.24 -13.07
CA ARG A 279 13.95 -5.35 -12.13
C ARG A 279 12.50 -5.84 -11.98
N ASN A 280 11.55 -4.93 -11.73
CA ASN A 280 10.12 -5.24 -11.59
C ASN A 280 9.56 -5.91 -12.86
N LEU A 281 9.86 -5.37 -14.05
CA LEU A 281 9.38 -5.93 -15.32
C LEU A 281 9.92 -7.34 -15.57
N ALA A 282 11.16 -7.61 -15.17
CA ALA A 282 11.76 -8.94 -15.26
C ALA A 282 11.18 -9.91 -14.23
N GLU A 283 10.82 -9.43 -13.04
CA GLU A 283 10.22 -10.25 -12.00
C GLU A 283 8.74 -10.56 -12.27
N ALA A 284 8.02 -9.65 -12.93
CA ALA A 284 6.60 -9.83 -13.26
C ALA A 284 6.32 -11.06 -14.12
N ILE A 285 7.31 -11.50 -14.92
CA ILE A 285 7.20 -12.68 -15.78
C ILE A 285 7.68 -13.97 -15.11
N LEU A 286 8.19 -13.89 -13.87
CA LEU A 286 8.55 -15.06 -13.08
C LEU A 286 7.33 -15.57 -12.32
N LYS A 287 7.24 -16.90 -12.16
CA LYS A 287 6.25 -17.49 -11.28
C LYS A 287 6.54 -17.08 -9.82
N PRO A 288 5.49 -16.74 -9.03
CA PRO A 288 5.62 -16.41 -7.62
C PRO A 288 6.11 -17.57 -6.75
#